data_AF-A0A5Q4F2Y8-F1
#
_entry.id   AF-A0A5Q4F2Y8-F1
#
_cell.length_a   1.000
_cell.length_b   1.000
_cell.length_c   1.000
_cell.angle_alpha   90.00
_cell.angle_beta   90.00
_cell.angle_gamma   90.00
#
_symmetry.space_group_name_H-M   'P 1'
#
loop_
_entity.id
_entity.type
_entity.pdbx_description
1 polymer ?
#
loop_
_entity_poly.entity_id
_entity_poly.type
_entity_poly.pdbx_seq_one_letter_code
_entity_poly.pdbx_strand_id
1 'polypeptide(L)' 'MAAIKISSKVDQQVWEELRAMAEENHQNVSGLLTEAISEYLARRRVRPAVMAHLEDSIEQNRRLGELLAR' A
#
# COMPACT_ATOMS: atom_id res chain seq x y z
N MET A 1 11.36 -8.62 11.90
CA MET A 1 10.03 -8.33 12.49
C MET A 1 9.36 -9.65 12.83
N ALA A 2 8.58 -9.73 13.91
CA ALA A 2 7.88 -10.95 14.27
C ALA A 2 6.71 -11.21 13.31
N ALA A 3 6.62 -12.43 12.78
CA ALA A 3 5.46 -12.84 11.97
C ALA A 3 4.24 -13.06 12.89
N ILE A 4 3.09 -12.51 12.49
CA ILE A 4 1.81 -12.69 13.20
C ILE A 4 0.95 -13.63 12.37
N LYS A 5 0.37 -14.65 13.02
CA LYS A 5 -0.58 -15.54 12.36
C LYS A 5 -1.91 -14.82 12.16
N ILE A 6 -2.36 -14.74 10.91
CA ILE A 6 -3.68 -14.23 10.54
C ILE A 6 -4.52 -15.36 9.94
N SER A 7 -5.84 -15.32 10.13
CA SER A 7 -6.78 -16.18 9.42
C SER A 7 -7.76 -15.32 8.66
N SER A 8 -7.94 -15.62 7.37
CA SER A 8 -8.93 -15.00 6.51
C SER A 8 -9.40 -16.00 5.47
N LYS A 9 -10.55 -15.74 4.85
CA LYS A 9 -11.02 -16.50 3.69
C LYS A 9 -10.48 -15.87 2.41
N VAL A 10 -10.05 -16.71 1.49
CA VAL A 10 -9.59 -16.34 0.14
C VAL A 10 -10.31 -17.26 -0.84
N ASP A 11 -10.59 -16.73 -2.02
CA ASP A 11 -11.15 -17.51 -3.12
C ASP A 11 -10.21 -18.68 -3.49
N GLN A 12 -10.79 -19.85 -3.77
CA GLN A 12 -10.02 -21.06 -4.03
C GLN A 12 -9.08 -20.89 -5.24
N GLN A 13 -9.57 -20.29 -6.33
CA GLN A 13 -8.79 -20.12 -7.54
C GLN A 13 -7.58 -19.21 -7.27
N VAL A 14 -7.81 -18.09 -6.57
CA VAL A 14 -6.74 -17.16 -6.17
C VAL A 14 -5.69 -17.84 -5.29
N TRP A 15 -6.12 -18.73 -4.39
CA TRP A 15 -5.21 -19.50 -3.54
C TRP A 15 -4.36 -20.52 -4.32
N GLU A 16 -4.93 -21.15 -5.34
CA GLU A 16 -4.21 -22.07 -6.22
C GLU A 16 -3.18 -21.33 -7.07
N GLU A 17 -3.54 -20.18 -7.64
CA GLU A 17 -2.62 -19.32 -8.41
C GLU A 17 -1.45 -18.83 -7.55
N LEU A 18 -1.72 -18.39 -6.31
CA LEU A 18 -0.66 -17.97 -5.38
C LEU A 18 0.31 -19.11 -5.05
N ARG A 19 -0.20 -20.34 -4.88
CA ARG A 19 0.64 -21.52 -4.60
C ARG A 19 1.50 -21.89 -5.80
N ALA A 20 0.93 -21.90 -7.01
CA ALA A 20 1.69 -22.15 -8.23
C ALA A 20 2.82 -21.13 -8.39
N MET A 21 2.53 -19.84 -8.19
CA MET A 21 3.55 -18.77 -8.26
C MET A 21 4.64 -18.93 -7.20
N ALA A 22 4.30 -19.38 -5.98
CA ALA A 22 5.29 -19.64 -4.94
C ALA A 22 6.22 -20.80 -5.33
N GLU A 23 5.66 -21.87 -5.92
CA GLU A 23 6.42 -23.02 -6.43
C GLU A 23 7.35 -22.63 -7.58
N GLU A 24 6.84 -21.89 -8.57
CA GLU A 24 7.60 -21.39 -9.72
C GLU A 24 8.80 -20.53 -9.32
N ASN A 25 8.62 -19.68 -8.30
CA ASN A 25 9.66 -18.78 -7.84
C ASN A 25 10.56 -19.39 -6.74
N HIS A 26 10.36 -20.66 -6.38
CA HIS A 26 11.03 -21.32 -5.25
C HIS A 26 10.94 -20.52 -3.94
N GLN A 27 9.81 -19.84 -3.73
CA GLN A 27 9.52 -19.02 -2.56
C GLN A 27 8.49 -19.71 -1.66
N ASN A 28 8.55 -19.42 -0.36
CA ASN A 28 7.50 -19.89 0.54
C ASN A 28 6.26 -18.99 0.41
N VAL A 29 5.07 -19.60 0.51
CA VAL A 29 3.78 -18.90 0.34
C VAL A 29 3.60 -17.77 1.36
N SER A 30 4.09 -17.93 2.59
CA SER A 30 3.99 -16.92 3.64
C SER A 30 4.76 -15.64 3.28
N GLY A 31 5.93 -15.77 2.68
CA GLY A 31 6.77 -14.68 2.19
C GLY A 31 6.08 -13.97 1.02
N LEU A 32 5.65 -14.74 0.03
CA LEU A 32 4.93 -14.20 -1.14
C LEU A 32 3.66 -13.45 -0.71
N LEU A 33 2.88 -13.98 0.24
CA LEU A 33 1.70 -13.31 0.78
C LEU A 33 2.06 -12.00 1.50
N THR A 34 3.16 -11.99 2.26
CA THR A 34 3.63 -10.78 2.96
C THR A 34 4.05 -9.70 1.95
N GLU A 35 4.74 -10.09 0.88
CA GLU A 35 5.12 -9.19 -0.22
C GLU A 35 3.89 -8.63 -0.94
N ALA A 36 2.94 -9.48 -1.31
CA ALA A 36 1.71 -9.06 -1.98
C ALA A 36 0.88 -8.08 -1.14
N ILE A 37 0.74 -8.33 0.16
CA ILE A 37 0.05 -7.41 1.09
C ILE A 37 0.81 -6.08 1.18
N SER A 38 2.14 -6.12 1.30
CA SER A 38 2.97 -4.91 1.40
C SER A 38 2.86 -4.05 0.14
N GLU A 39 2.91 -4.68 -1.03
CA GLU A 39 2.78 -4.00 -2.30
C GLU A 39 1.37 -3.40 -2.48
N TYR A 40 0.32 -4.15 -2.13
CA TYR A 40 -1.05 -3.65 -2.17
C TYR A 40 -1.23 -2.40 -1.31
N LEU A 41 -0.69 -2.41 -0.08
CA LEU A 41 -0.71 -1.26 0.81
C LEU A 41 0.06 -0.07 0.23
N ALA A 42 1.24 -0.32 -0.35
CA ALA A 42 2.05 0.72 -0.97
C ALA A 42 1.36 1.35 -2.19
N ARG A 43 0.65 0.56 -3.00
CA ARG A 43 -0.12 1.04 -4.16
C ARG A 43 -1.34 1.86 -3.77
N ARG A 44 -1.99 1.55 -2.64
CA ARG A 44 -3.22 2.22 -2.20
C ARG A 44 -3.02 3.39 -1.25
N ARG A 45 -1.86 3.47 -0.59
CA ARG A 45 -1.53 4.64 0.23
C ARG A 45 -0.95 5.72 -0.66
N VAL A 46 -1.48 6.94 -0.54
CA VAL A 46 -0.82 8.11 -1.11
C VAL A 46 0.59 8.17 -0.50
N ARG A 47 1.61 8.28 -1.36
CA ARG A 47 3.00 8.34 -0.90
C ARG A 47 3.12 9.50 0.11
N PRO A 48 3.77 9.31 1.28
CA PRO A 48 3.88 10.36 2.28
C PRO A 48 4.40 11.69 1.73
N ALA A 49 5.34 11.66 0.78
CA ALA A 49 5.84 12.85 0.09
C ALA A 49 4.75 13.60 -0.72
N VAL A 50 3.82 12.86 -1.35
CA VAL A 50 2.71 13.46 -2.08
C VAL A 50 1.70 14.09 -1.11
N MET A 51 1.42 13.43 0.02
CA MET A 51 0.60 14.04 1.07
C MET A 51 1.22 15.33 1.61
N ALA A 52 2.53 15.33 1.89
CA ALA A 52 3.24 16.52 2.34
C ALA A 52 3.12 17.68 1.33
N HIS A 53 3.33 17.41 0.04
CA HIS A 53 3.17 18.44 -1.00
C HIS A 53 1.73 18.97 -1.13
N LEU A 54 0.73 18.12 -0.92
CA LEU A 54 -0.67 18.54 -0.91
C LEU A 54 -0.96 19.44 0.29
N GLU A 55 -0.49 19.08 1.48
CA GLU A 55 -0.62 19.89 2.70
C GLU A 55 0.06 21.27 2.52
N ASP A 56 1.28 21.27 1.98
CA ASP A 56 2.02 22.51 1.66
C ASP A 56 1.25 23.38 0.65
N SER A 57 0.71 22.78 -0.40
CA SER A 57 -0.04 23.51 -1.44
C SER A 57 -1.34 24.11 -0.89
N ILE A 58 -2.04 23.40 -0.01
CA ILE A 58 -3.24 23.89 0.66
C ILE A 58 -2.89 25.11 1.51
N GLU A 59 -1.80 25.05 2.28
CA GLU A 59 -1.36 26.16 3.13
C GLU A 59 -0.90 27.38 2.31
N GLN A 60 -0.15 27.16 1.22
CA GLN A 60 0.25 28.23 0.30
C GLN A 60 -0.96 28.93 -0.33
N ASN A 61 -1.94 28.16 -0.80
CA ASN A 61 -3.16 28.72 -1.38
C ASN A 61 -4.01 29.47 -0.35
N ARG A 62 -4.06 28.97 0.90
CA ARG A 62 -4.74 29.67 2.00
C ARG A 62 -4.13 31.06 2.23
N ARG A 63 -2.79 31.15 2.32
CA ARG A 63 -2.07 32.42 2.45
C ARG A 63 -2.25 33.34 1.26
N LEU A 64 -2.21 32.79 0.04
CA LEU A 64 -2.45 33.56 -1.17
C LEU A 64 -3.87 34.16 -1.16
N GLY A 65 -4.88 33.39 -0.74
CA GLY A 65 -6.25 33.88 -0.58
C GLY A 65 -6.37 35.04 0.41
N GLU A 66 -5.67 34.98 1.54
CA GLU A 66 -5.64 36.08 2.52
C GLU A 66 -5.00 37.36 1.97
N LEU A 67 -3.96 37.22 1.14
CA LEU A 67 -3.28 38.36 0.52
C LEU A 67 -4.11 38.99 -0.60
N LEU A 68 -4.81 38.18 -1.40
CA LEU A 68 -5.64 38.65 -2.52
C LEU A 68 -7.00 39.20 -2.08
N ALA A 69 -7.45 38.88 -0.87
CA ALA A 69 -8.68 39.44 -0.30
C ALA A 69 -8.49 40.85 0.29
N ARG A 70 -7.30 41.45 0.12
CA ARG A 70 -6.97 42.84 0.47
C ARG A 70 -6.84 43.68 -0.78
#